data_AF-A0A2G5VL22-F1
#
_entry.id   AF-A0A2G5VL22-F1
#
_cell.length_a   1.000
_cell.length_b   1.000
_cell.length_c   1.000
_cell.angle_alpha   90.00
_cell.angle_beta   90.00
_cell.angle_gamma   90.00
#
_symmetry.space_group_name_H-M   'P 1'
#
loop_
_entity.id
_entity.type
_entity.pdbx_description
1 polymer ?
#
loop_
_entity_poly.entity_id
_entity_poly.type
_entity_poly.pdbx_seq_one_letter_code
_entity_poly.pdbx_strand_id
1 'polypeptide(L)'
;MAELELKIPEVSENFKLKYNDVDGAILKVRGADDFEKFVKRLENTTEDEEIILILERVQSRKPSSANSENHHRIFPSELQRGKYVGNGVHGSVIMARHEKSDKWYVIKTILSQNNDKKEYEKEIVAYEECSQSAYVVGYYGCEVSSTKKELVLEYMDRGDFRQFGALPFPVHQSVTLSLIRAIRHVWNSGPGYIHRDIKPENILVNSQGDVKICDFGAAKRIDNTYRIASSAAGTQWYQAPEQLMGQDYSEKVDIWGFGLTLWELAMGPIHEEYLNGFSSYEEITVDPIDGYPESLAELITNW
;
A
#
# COMPACT_ATOMS: atom_id res chain seq x y z
N MET A 1 44.37 4.44 12.53
CA MET A 1 43.55 3.20 12.62
C MET A 1 42.27 3.57 13.34
N ALA A 2 41.13 3.92 12.74
CA ALA A 2 40.72 4.30 11.40
C ALA A 2 39.50 5.21 11.65
N GLU A 3 39.50 6.44 11.10
CA GLU A 3 38.35 7.34 11.16
C GLU A 3 37.18 6.68 10.41
N LEU A 4 36.16 6.23 11.14
CA LEU A 4 34.87 5.89 10.56
C LEU A 4 34.11 7.19 10.31
N GLU A 5 34.37 7.81 9.15
CA GLU A 5 33.42 8.72 8.51
C GLU A 5 32.15 7.91 8.18
N LEU A 6 31.28 7.73 9.16
CA LEU A 6 29.91 7.25 8.96
C LEU A 6 29.15 8.39 8.29
N LYS A 7 29.13 8.39 6.96
CA LYS A 7 28.16 9.14 6.15
C LYS A 7 26.76 8.70 6.58
N ILE A 8 26.17 9.51 7.45
CA ILE A 8 24.75 9.45 7.83
C ILE A 8 23.95 9.44 6.53
N PRO A 9 23.06 8.46 6.28
CA PRO A 9 22.07 8.60 5.22
C PRO A 9 21.27 9.85 5.56
N GLU A 10 21.26 10.85 4.66
CA GLU A 10 20.38 12.02 4.80
C GLU A 10 18.93 11.53 4.92
N VAL A 11 18.49 11.35 6.16
CA VAL A 11 17.08 11.28 6.49
C VAL A 11 16.57 12.66 6.08
N SER A 12 15.82 12.72 5.00
CA SER A 12 15.31 14.00 4.46
C SER A 12 14.69 14.82 5.60
N GLU A 13 14.79 16.16 5.52
CA GLU A 13 14.34 17.12 6.56
C GLU A 13 12.90 16.92 7.07
N ASN A 14 12.14 16.05 6.41
CA ASN A 14 10.76 15.71 6.70
C ASN A 14 10.57 14.57 7.70
N PHE A 15 11.60 13.95 8.30
CA PHE A 15 11.40 12.82 9.23
C PHE A 15 12.14 12.99 10.58
N LYS A 16 11.51 12.53 11.65
CA LYS A 16 12.04 12.33 13.01
C LYS A 16 12.16 10.83 13.28
N LEU A 17 13.26 10.43 13.90
CA LEU A 17 13.51 9.05 14.32
C LEU A 17 12.96 8.85 15.75
N LYS A 18 12.37 7.71 16.11
CA LYS A 18 12.26 7.25 17.52
C LYS A 18 12.78 5.81 17.60
N TYR A 19 13.21 5.37 18.78
CA TYR A 19 13.66 3.98 18.99
C TYR A 19 13.19 3.43 20.34
N ASN A 20 13.08 2.11 20.46
CA ASN A 20 12.71 1.43 21.71
C ASN A 20 13.94 0.72 22.33
N ASP A 21 14.08 0.87 23.65
CA ASP A 21 15.06 0.17 24.51
C ASP A 21 14.36 -1.02 25.20
N VAL A 22 15.12 -2.08 25.52
CA VAL A 22 14.62 -3.40 25.96
C VAL A 22 14.06 -3.39 27.39
N ASP A 23 14.01 -2.25 28.08
CA ASP A 23 13.36 -2.10 29.39
C ASP A 23 11.94 -1.50 29.33
N GLY A 24 11.33 -1.41 28.15
CA GLY A 24 9.94 -0.94 28.00
C GLY A 24 9.73 0.56 28.24
N ALA A 25 10.80 1.33 28.40
CA ALA A 25 10.76 2.79 28.41
C ALA A 25 11.01 3.34 26.99
N ILE A 26 9.96 3.85 26.36
CA ILE A 26 10.02 4.49 25.03
C ILE A 26 10.87 5.76 25.12
N LEU A 27 12.06 5.77 24.51
CA LEU A 27 12.85 7.00 24.32
C LEU A 27 12.41 7.69 23.02
N LYS A 28 11.56 8.71 23.20
CA LYS A 28 11.04 9.54 22.10
C LYS A 28 12.07 10.61 21.73
N VAL A 29 12.84 10.39 20.67
CA VAL A 29 13.76 11.40 20.13
C VAL A 29 12.96 12.49 19.41
N ARG A 30 12.98 13.72 19.95
CA ARG A 30 12.16 14.85 19.44
C ARG A 30 12.99 15.99 18.84
N GLY A 31 14.31 15.99 19.03
CA GLY A 31 15.27 17.00 18.55
C GLY A 31 16.74 16.59 18.72
N ALA A 32 17.66 17.52 18.43
CA ALA A 32 19.11 17.26 18.36
C ALA A 32 19.74 16.73 19.66
N ASP A 33 19.29 17.21 20.82
CA ASP A 33 19.82 16.77 22.13
C ASP A 33 19.46 15.31 22.46
N ASP A 34 18.34 14.82 21.91
CA ASP A 34 17.92 13.42 22.09
C ASP A 34 18.70 12.49 21.15
N PHE A 35 19.26 13.02 20.07
CA PHE A 35 20.04 12.27 19.08
C PHE A 35 21.44 11.91 19.60
N GLU A 36 22.11 12.81 20.33
CA GLU A 36 23.43 12.51 20.92
C GLU A 36 23.36 11.37 21.94
N LYS A 37 22.24 11.26 22.67
CA LYS A 37 21.96 10.15 23.59
C LYS A 37 21.71 8.83 22.86
N PHE A 38 21.05 8.88 21.71
CA PHE A 38 20.83 7.72 20.84
C PHE A 38 22.15 7.17 20.28
N VAL A 39 23.03 8.04 19.76
CA VAL A 39 24.33 7.64 19.19
C VAL A 39 25.19 6.92 20.24
N LYS A 40 25.28 7.46 21.46
CA LYS A 40 25.99 6.81 22.57
C LYS A 40 25.39 5.45 22.95
N ARG A 41 24.09 5.21 22.73
CA ARG A 41 23.45 3.92 23.01
C ARG A 41 23.76 2.88 21.93
N LEU A 42 23.73 3.28 20.66
CA LEU A 42 24.13 2.43 19.52
C LEU A 42 25.56 1.91 19.67
N GLU A 43 26.49 2.75 20.09
CA GLU A 43 27.90 2.39 20.32
C GLU A 43 28.09 1.32 21.42
N ASN A 44 27.10 1.15 22.30
CA ASN A 44 27.14 0.24 23.44
C ASN A 44 26.16 -0.94 23.31
N THR A 45 25.58 -1.17 22.14
CA THR A 45 24.60 -2.26 21.89
C THR A 45 25.31 -3.58 21.59
N THR A 46 24.84 -4.69 22.17
CA THR A 46 25.37 -6.04 21.90
C THR A 46 24.75 -6.65 20.63
N GLU A 47 25.39 -7.67 20.01
CA GLU A 47 24.88 -8.31 18.77
C GLU A 47 23.47 -8.92 18.90
N ASP A 48 23.02 -9.20 20.12
CA ASP A 48 21.72 -9.81 20.43
C ASP A 48 20.59 -8.79 20.70
N GLU A 49 20.88 -7.48 20.69
CA GLU A 49 19.91 -6.42 20.98
C GLU A 49 19.23 -5.89 19.69
N GLU A 50 17.92 -6.09 19.55
CA GLU A 50 17.14 -5.58 18.42
C GLU A 50 16.74 -4.10 18.64
N ILE A 51 17.21 -3.21 17.76
CA ILE A 51 16.81 -1.80 17.75
C ILE A 51 15.66 -1.58 16.77
N ILE A 52 14.50 -1.16 17.29
CA ILE A 52 13.35 -0.77 16.48
C ILE A 52 13.49 0.71 16.11
N LEU A 53 13.43 1.02 14.82
CA LEU A 53 13.40 2.37 14.27
C LEU A 53 11.97 2.77 13.91
N ILE A 54 11.51 3.88 14.48
CA ILE A 54 10.22 4.50 14.17
C ILE A 54 10.51 5.75 13.35
N LEU A 55 9.95 5.82 12.15
CA LEU A 55 10.02 7.00 11.29
C LEU A 55 8.76 7.85 11.51
N GLU A 56 8.92 9.11 11.90
CA GLU A 56 7.83 10.07 12.11
C GLU A 56 7.98 11.22 11.13
N ARG A 57 7.06 11.36 10.17
CA ARG A 57 7.10 12.52 9.26
C ARG A 57 6.75 13.82 9.99
N VAL A 58 7.61 14.84 9.90
CA VAL A 58 7.34 16.19 10.40
C VAL A 58 6.35 16.86 9.46
N GLN A 59 5.09 17.00 9.88
CA GLN A 59 4.14 17.81 9.14
C GLN A 59 4.58 19.29 9.19
N SER A 60 4.90 19.86 8.02
CA SER A 60 5.00 21.30 7.88
C SER A 60 3.61 21.90 8.10
N ARG A 61 3.44 22.67 9.18
CA ARG A 61 2.17 23.31 9.54
C ARG A 61 1.70 24.19 8.38
N LYS A 62 0.57 23.84 7.75
CA LYS A 62 -0.35 24.84 7.20
C LYS A 62 -1.52 25.00 8.17
N PRO A 63 -1.89 26.23 8.55
CA PRO A 63 -3.05 26.45 9.40
C PRO A 63 -4.29 26.47 8.50
N SER A 64 -5.18 25.48 8.64
CA SER A 64 -6.59 25.70 8.32
C SER A 64 -7.50 24.71 9.03
N SER A 65 -8.50 25.31 9.64
CA SER A 65 -9.66 24.80 10.36
C SER A 65 -10.46 23.71 9.64
N ALA A 66 -10.72 22.61 10.35
CA ALA A 66 -12.05 22.02 10.61
C ALA A 66 -11.85 20.55 11.04
N ASN A 67 -12.23 20.24 12.29
CA ASN A 67 -12.53 18.91 12.82
C ASN A 67 -11.74 17.71 12.25
N SER A 68 -10.41 17.73 12.34
CA SER A 68 -9.65 16.48 12.28
C SER A 68 -9.63 15.88 13.68
N GLU A 69 -10.38 14.81 13.92
CA GLU A 69 -9.97 13.85 14.93
C GLU A 69 -8.49 13.55 14.67
N ASN A 70 -7.62 13.96 15.59
CA ASN A 70 -6.21 13.61 15.56
C ASN A 70 -6.15 12.09 15.37
N HIS A 71 -5.78 11.62 14.18
CA HIS A 71 -5.55 10.22 13.93
C HIS A 71 -4.35 9.83 14.79
N HIS A 72 -4.62 9.37 16.00
CA HIS A 72 -3.62 8.83 16.90
C HIS A 72 -2.93 7.70 16.13
N ARG A 73 -1.65 7.90 15.82
CA ARG A 73 -0.83 6.86 15.21
C ARG A 73 -0.81 5.65 16.15
N ILE A 74 -1.00 4.46 15.60
CA ILE A 74 -0.99 3.20 16.34
C ILE A 74 0.19 2.38 15.84
N PHE A 75 0.97 1.85 16.77
CA PHE A 75 2.14 1.05 16.45
C PHE A 75 1.88 -0.45 16.60
N PRO A 76 2.53 -1.31 15.81
CA PRO A 76 2.40 -2.77 15.94
C PRO A 76 2.66 -3.29 17.35
N SER A 77 3.60 -2.69 18.10
CA SER A 77 3.88 -3.04 19.51
C SER A 77 2.73 -2.74 20.48
N GLU A 78 1.77 -1.87 20.11
CA GLU A 78 0.59 -1.55 20.92
C GLU A 78 -0.61 -2.47 20.65
N LEU A 79 -0.45 -3.43 19.74
CA LEU A 79 -1.52 -4.28 19.25
C LEU A 79 -1.38 -5.73 19.72
N GLN A 80 -2.48 -6.30 20.19
CA GLN A 80 -2.58 -7.73 20.45
C GLN A 80 -2.73 -8.49 19.12
N ARG A 81 -1.69 -9.22 18.72
CA ARG A 81 -1.69 -10.03 17.50
C ARG A 81 -2.68 -11.19 17.61
N GLY A 82 -3.44 -11.40 16.55
CA GLY A 82 -4.49 -12.41 16.45
C GLY A 82 -4.24 -13.39 15.31
N LYS A 83 -5.32 -13.73 14.60
CA LYS A 83 -5.28 -14.73 13.53
C LYS A 83 -4.52 -14.21 12.31
N TYR A 84 -3.83 -15.13 11.67
CA TYR A 84 -3.28 -14.92 10.34
C TYR A 84 -4.41 -14.71 9.31
N VAL A 85 -4.22 -13.75 8.41
CA VAL A 85 -5.22 -13.32 7.41
C VAL A 85 -4.76 -13.67 5.99
N GLY A 86 -3.46 -13.58 5.69
CA GLY A 86 -2.95 -13.91 4.36
C GLY A 86 -1.45 -13.71 4.19
N ASN A 87 -0.94 -14.13 3.03
CA ASN A 87 0.45 -13.89 2.61
C ASN A 87 0.49 -12.61 1.77
N GLY A 88 1.43 -11.71 2.06
CA GLY A 88 1.85 -10.70 1.10
C GLY A 88 2.98 -11.27 0.24
N VAL A 89 3.22 -10.69 -0.93
CA VAL A 89 4.31 -11.12 -1.84
C VAL A 89 5.66 -11.21 -1.11
N HIS A 90 5.90 -10.30 -0.15
CA HIS A 90 7.15 -10.21 0.62
C HIS A 90 6.99 -10.48 2.12
N GLY A 91 5.90 -11.13 2.57
CA GLY A 91 5.72 -11.43 3.99
C GLY A 91 4.32 -11.89 4.40
N SER A 92 3.85 -11.45 5.57
CA SER A 92 2.62 -11.95 6.20
C SER A 92 1.68 -10.84 6.64
N VAL A 93 0.39 -11.17 6.69
CA VAL A 93 -0.67 -10.26 7.09
C VAL A 93 -1.43 -10.92 8.25
N ILE A 94 -1.46 -10.25 9.40
CA ILE A 94 -2.11 -10.75 10.60
C ILE A 94 -3.13 -9.74 11.13
N MET A 95 -4.27 -10.22 11.60
CA MET A 95 -5.24 -9.40 12.31
C MET A 95 -4.70 -9.06 13.69
N ALA A 96 -4.99 -7.87 14.20
CA ALA A 96 -4.57 -7.45 15.52
C ALA A 96 -5.63 -6.55 16.19
N ARG A 97 -5.71 -6.56 17.52
CA ARG A 97 -6.68 -5.80 18.31
C ARG A 97 -5.96 -4.75 19.14
N HIS A 98 -6.43 -3.51 19.10
CA HIS A 98 -5.99 -2.46 20.01
C HIS A 98 -6.86 -2.50 21.27
N GLU A 99 -6.31 -3.00 22.38
CA GLU A 99 -7.08 -3.26 23.61
C GLU A 99 -7.74 -1.99 24.17
N LYS A 100 -7.06 -0.84 24.11
CA LYS A 100 -7.55 0.42 24.68
C LYS A 100 -8.80 0.95 23.97
N SER A 101 -8.87 0.79 22.64
CA SER A 101 -9.99 1.31 21.84
C SER A 101 -10.97 0.23 21.42
N ASP A 102 -10.67 -1.03 21.69
CA ASP A 102 -11.40 -2.20 21.20
C ASP A 102 -11.62 -2.19 19.67
N LYS A 103 -10.59 -1.76 18.92
CA LYS A 103 -10.64 -1.71 17.44
C LYS A 103 -9.72 -2.77 16.84
N TRP A 104 -10.17 -3.32 15.71
CA TRP A 104 -9.41 -4.29 14.91
C TRP A 104 -8.61 -3.59 13.82
N TYR A 105 -7.41 -4.09 13.60
CA TYR A 105 -6.44 -3.64 12.62
C TYR A 105 -5.79 -4.84 11.94
N VAL A 106 -5.00 -4.55 10.92
CA VAL A 106 -4.12 -5.52 10.27
C VAL A 106 -2.68 -5.06 10.41
N ILE A 107 -1.79 -6.00 10.75
CA ILE A 107 -0.35 -5.80 10.69
C ILE A 107 0.15 -6.50 9.42
N LYS A 108 0.64 -5.71 8.45
CA LYS A 108 1.34 -6.22 7.26
C LYS A 108 2.84 -6.21 7.56
N THR A 109 3.41 -7.40 7.70
CA THR A 109 4.85 -7.61 7.89
C THR A 109 5.51 -7.86 6.53
N ILE A 110 6.57 -7.11 6.25
CA ILE A 110 7.40 -7.22 5.05
C ILE A 110 8.82 -7.53 5.51
N LEU A 111 9.37 -8.65 5.04
CA LEU A 111 10.72 -9.06 5.40
C LEU A 111 11.76 -8.32 4.55
N SER A 112 12.84 -7.86 5.18
CA SER A 112 13.97 -7.25 4.49
C SER A 112 14.77 -8.34 3.80
N GLN A 113 14.70 -8.42 2.46
CA GLN A 113 15.51 -9.38 1.69
C GLN A 113 16.85 -8.78 1.24
N ASN A 114 17.02 -7.46 1.28
CA ASN A 114 18.25 -6.75 0.90
C ASN A 114 18.44 -5.45 1.71
N ASN A 115 19.69 -5.03 1.96
CA ASN A 115 20.03 -3.79 2.67
C ASN A 115 19.60 -2.48 1.96
N ASP A 116 18.79 -2.54 0.91
CA ASP A 116 18.47 -1.39 0.06
C ASP A 116 17.34 -0.53 0.66
N LYS A 117 17.73 0.33 1.62
CA LYS A 117 16.84 1.18 2.43
C LYS A 117 15.80 1.98 1.63
N LYS A 118 16.07 2.29 0.36
CA LYS A 118 15.25 3.15 -0.52
C LYS A 118 13.94 2.52 -0.99
N GLU A 119 13.83 1.20 -1.00
CA GLU A 119 12.60 0.54 -1.45
C GLU A 119 11.51 0.54 -0.36
N TYR A 120 11.93 0.47 0.92
CA TYR A 120 11.03 0.37 2.07
C TYR A 120 10.19 1.62 2.33
N GLU A 121 10.73 2.80 2.01
CA GLU A 121 10.07 4.10 2.24
C GLU A 121 8.93 4.35 1.26
N LYS A 122 9.00 3.82 0.03
CA LYS A 122 8.07 4.19 -1.06
C LYS A 122 6.62 3.84 -0.73
N GLU A 123 6.38 2.62 -0.25
CA GLU A 123 5.03 2.17 0.13
C GLU A 123 4.49 2.94 1.34
N ILE A 124 5.32 3.21 2.35
CA ILE A 124 4.88 3.98 3.54
C ILE A 124 4.48 5.40 3.12
N VAL A 125 5.32 6.05 2.32
CA VAL A 125 5.07 7.41 1.82
C VAL A 125 3.81 7.44 0.95
N ALA A 126 3.59 6.44 0.11
CA ALA A 126 2.36 6.33 -0.69
C ALA A 126 1.11 6.22 0.20
N TYR A 127 1.15 5.36 1.23
CA TYR A 127 0.05 5.26 2.21
C TYR A 127 -0.17 6.57 2.98
N GLU A 128 0.89 7.25 3.42
CA GLU A 128 0.76 8.53 4.12
C GLU A 128 0.05 9.60 3.29
N GLU A 129 0.28 9.63 1.98
CA GLU A 129 -0.32 10.61 1.06
C GLU A 129 -1.73 10.19 0.60
N CYS A 130 -2.00 8.87 0.45
CA CYS A 130 -3.22 8.38 -0.17
C CYS A 130 -4.31 7.89 0.81
N SER A 131 -3.96 7.53 2.04
CA SER A 131 -4.89 6.88 2.98
C SER A 131 -5.95 7.80 3.60
N GLN A 132 -5.95 9.09 3.26
CA GLN A 132 -6.99 10.05 3.71
C GLN A 132 -8.32 9.85 2.95
N SER A 133 -8.31 9.10 1.85
CA SER A 133 -9.52 8.78 1.10
C SER A 133 -10.31 7.65 1.72
N ALA A 134 -11.64 7.77 1.70
CA ALA A 134 -12.56 6.71 2.08
C ALA A 134 -12.48 5.47 1.16
N TYR A 135 -11.80 5.57 0.01
CA TYR A 135 -11.65 4.48 -0.97
C TYR A 135 -10.25 3.83 -0.96
N VAL A 136 -9.40 4.21 0.00
CA VAL A 136 -8.07 3.64 0.22
C VAL A 136 -8.02 3.10 1.65
N VAL A 137 -7.46 1.91 1.83
CA VAL A 137 -7.30 1.31 3.16
C VAL A 137 -6.55 2.27 4.09
N GLY A 138 -7.14 2.55 5.26
CA GLY A 138 -6.58 3.48 6.22
C GLY A 138 -5.21 3.03 6.74
N TYR A 139 -4.27 3.98 6.86
CA TYR A 139 -2.92 3.74 7.39
C TYR A 139 -2.74 4.43 8.75
N TYR A 140 -2.37 3.65 9.76
CA TYR A 140 -2.32 4.10 11.15
C TYR A 140 -0.91 4.25 11.72
N GLY A 141 0.09 3.60 11.13
CA GLY A 141 1.48 3.71 11.59
C GLY A 141 2.34 2.55 11.11
N CYS A 142 3.62 2.57 11.44
CA CYS A 142 4.52 1.46 11.17
C CYS A 142 5.68 1.39 12.18
N GLU A 143 6.27 0.21 12.28
CA GLU A 143 7.56 -0.04 12.92
C GLU A 143 8.52 -0.65 11.90
N VAL A 144 9.79 -0.24 11.94
CA VAL A 144 10.82 -0.74 11.02
C VAL A 144 12.01 -1.21 11.85
N SER A 145 12.51 -2.42 11.61
CA SER A 145 13.77 -2.92 12.18
C SER A 145 14.76 -3.23 11.06
N SER A 146 15.93 -3.75 11.42
CA SER A 146 16.94 -4.21 10.46
C SER A 146 16.45 -5.38 9.59
N THR A 147 15.50 -6.18 10.09
CA THR A 147 15.07 -7.43 9.47
C THR A 147 13.67 -7.38 8.87
N LYS A 148 12.82 -6.44 9.31
CA LYS A 148 11.43 -6.35 8.87
C LYS A 148 10.84 -4.95 8.97
N LYS A 149 9.73 -4.74 8.27
CA LYS A 149 8.86 -3.58 8.36
C LYS A 149 7.44 -4.06 8.65
N GLU A 150 6.75 -3.40 9.56
CA GLU A 150 5.38 -3.75 9.95
C GLU A 150 4.49 -2.51 9.86
N LEU A 151 3.48 -2.53 8.98
CA LEU A 151 2.49 -1.46 8.86
C LEU A 151 1.21 -1.84 9.61
N VAL A 152 0.61 -0.86 10.28
CA VAL A 152 -0.74 -0.96 10.85
C VAL A 152 -1.73 -0.36 9.87
N LEU A 153 -2.63 -1.20 9.37
CA LEU A 153 -3.64 -0.88 8.37
C LEU A 153 -5.05 -1.13 8.93
N GLU A 154 -6.03 -0.49 8.29
CA GLU A 154 -7.45 -0.75 8.53
C GLU A 154 -7.78 -2.23 8.29
N TYR A 155 -8.58 -2.81 9.17
CA TYR A 155 -9.09 -4.16 8.99
C TYR A 155 -10.39 -4.15 8.17
N MET A 156 -10.38 -4.86 7.05
CA MET A 156 -11.53 -5.06 6.17
C MET A 156 -12.07 -6.49 6.38
N ASP A 157 -13.10 -6.62 7.20
CA ASP A 157 -13.58 -7.89 7.79
C ASP A 157 -14.25 -8.87 6.81
N ARG A 158 -14.42 -8.47 5.54
CA ARG A 158 -14.90 -9.35 4.49
C ARG A 158 -13.82 -9.80 3.51
N GLY A 159 -12.58 -9.35 3.65
CA GLY A 159 -11.47 -9.78 2.78
C GLY A 159 -11.51 -9.15 1.39
N ASP A 160 -10.81 -9.76 0.44
CA ASP A 160 -10.66 -9.26 -0.94
C ASP A 160 -11.77 -9.73 -1.89
N PHE A 161 -11.84 -9.15 -3.08
CA PHE A 161 -12.91 -9.46 -4.02
C PHE A 161 -12.73 -10.77 -4.79
N ARG A 162 -11.49 -11.29 -4.91
CA ARG A 162 -11.20 -12.53 -5.66
C ARG A 162 -11.97 -13.73 -5.11
N GLN A 163 -12.18 -13.78 -3.79
CA GLN A 163 -12.88 -14.89 -3.15
C GLN A 163 -14.39 -14.98 -3.51
N PHE A 164 -15.00 -13.91 -4.01
CA PHE A 164 -16.44 -13.89 -4.32
C PHE A 164 -16.75 -14.35 -5.76
N GLY A 165 -15.74 -14.43 -6.64
CA GLY A 165 -15.95 -14.76 -8.04
C GLY A 165 -16.80 -13.72 -8.77
N ALA A 166 -17.65 -14.19 -9.69
CA ALA A 166 -18.54 -13.33 -10.47
C ALA A 166 -19.56 -12.61 -9.55
N LEU A 167 -19.65 -11.30 -9.68
CA LEU A 167 -20.51 -10.44 -8.89
C LEU A 167 -21.84 -10.16 -9.60
N PRO A 168 -22.95 -10.08 -8.84
CA PRO A 168 -24.19 -9.52 -9.36
C PRO A 168 -24.00 -8.06 -9.79
N PHE A 169 -24.65 -7.67 -10.89
CA PHE A 169 -24.52 -6.33 -11.47
C PHE A 169 -24.62 -5.16 -10.45
N PRO A 170 -25.59 -5.12 -9.51
CA PRO A 170 -25.66 -4.01 -8.55
C PRO A 170 -24.44 -3.90 -7.64
N VAL A 171 -23.84 -5.04 -7.26
CA VAL A 171 -22.62 -5.07 -6.45
C VAL A 171 -21.44 -4.64 -7.30
N HIS A 172 -21.31 -5.21 -8.50
CA HIS A 172 -20.25 -4.86 -9.45
C HIS A 172 -20.27 -3.34 -9.73
N GLN A 173 -21.42 -2.76 -10.05
CA GLN A 173 -21.56 -1.31 -10.27
C GLN A 173 -21.05 -0.48 -9.08
N SER A 174 -21.37 -0.89 -7.84
CA SER A 174 -20.89 -0.20 -6.64
C SER A 174 -19.37 -0.30 -6.49
N VAL A 175 -18.79 -1.47 -6.77
CA VAL A 175 -17.34 -1.69 -6.77
C VAL A 175 -16.66 -0.81 -7.83
N THR A 176 -17.18 -0.81 -9.07
CA THR A 176 -16.68 0.04 -10.17
C THR A 176 -16.60 1.50 -9.76
N LEU A 177 -17.66 2.05 -9.16
CA LEU A 177 -17.69 3.45 -8.71
C LEU A 177 -16.65 3.74 -7.62
N SER A 178 -16.49 2.83 -6.66
CA SER A 178 -15.48 2.95 -5.60
C SER A 178 -14.06 2.93 -6.16
N LEU A 179 -13.77 2.03 -7.12
CA LEU A 179 -12.47 1.95 -7.78
C LEU A 179 -12.14 3.21 -8.58
N ILE A 180 -13.09 3.74 -9.35
CA ILE A 180 -12.90 5.01 -10.08
C ILE A 180 -12.54 6.14 -9.10
N ARG A 181 -13.22 6.21 -7.95
CA ARG A 181 -12.93 7.21 -6.93
C ARG A 181 -11.57 6.98 -6.27
N ALA A 182 -11.19 5.74 -6.03
CA ALA A 182 -9.90 5.35 -5.48
C ALA A 182 -8.75 5.74 -6.42
N ILE A 183 -8.79 5.31 -7.68
CA ILE A 183 -7.79 5.57 -8.71
C ILE A 183 -7.63 7.08 -8.92
N ARG A 184 -8.76 7.80 -9.10
CA ARG A 184 -8.74 9.25 -9.22
C ARG A 184 -8.12 9.92 -8.00
N HIS A 185 -8.36 9.42 -6.79
CA HIS A 185 -7.73 9.96 -5.60
C HIS A 185 -6.22 9.73 -5.63
N VAL A 186 -5.76 8.49 -5.81
CA VAL A 186 -4.34 8.12 -5.83
C VAL A 186 -3.54 8.94 -6.84
N TRP A 187 -4.07 9.14 -8.05
CA TRP A 187 -3.43 9.97 -9.08
C TRP A 187 -3.30 11.44 -8.70
N ASN A 188 -4.19 11.96 -7.85
CA ASN A 188 -4.23 13.36 -7.45
C ASN A 188 -3.73 13.61 -6.01
N SER A 189 -3.27 12.59 -5.30
CA SER A 189 -2.80 12.70 -3.91
C SER A 189 -1.36 13.16 -3.83
N GLY A 190 -1.13 14.31 -3.18
CA GLY A 190 0.19 14.90 -3.00
C GLY A 190 0.88 15.16 -4.36
N PRO A 191 2.03 14.53 -4.66
CA PRO A 191 2.69 14.61 -5.97
C PRO A 191 2.00 13.79 -7.08
N GLY A 192 0.98 12.99 -6.75
CA GLY A 192 0.36 12.01 -7.63
C GLY A 192 1.11 10.68 -7.62
N TYR A 193 0.35 9.58 -7.66
CA TYR A 193 0.87 8.21 -7.66
C TYR A 193 0.19 7.37 -8.73
N ILE A 194 0.89 6.36 -9.24
CA ILE A 194 0.35 5.27 -10.05
C ILE A 194 0.37 4.02 -9.15
N HIS A 195 -0.76 3.30 -9.05
CA HIS A 195 -0.88 2.13 -8.17
C HIS A 195 -0.06 0.93 -8.69
N ARG A 196 -0.16 0.65 -9.99
CA ARG A 196 0.52 -0.40 -10.77
C ARG A 196 0.16 -1.86 -10.43
N ASP A 197 -0.76 -2.08 -9.51
CA ASP A 197 -1.20 -3.42 -9.10
C ASP A 197 -2.71 -3.45 -8.78
N ILE A 198 -3.54 -2.87 -9.67
CA ILE A 198 -5.00 -2.93 -9.55
C ILE A 198 -5.47 -4.31 -9.99
N LYS A 199 -6.01 -5.08 -9.05
CA LYS A 199 -6.54 -6.44 -9.23
C LYS A 199 -7.51 -6.80 -8.10
N PRO A 200 -8.40 -7.80 -8.27
CA PRO A 200 -9.38 -8.22 -7.25
C PRO A 200 -8.80 -8.53 -5.86
N GLU A 201 -7.59 -9.08 -5.78
CA GLU A 201 -6.91 -9.38 -4.51
C GLU A 201 -6.51 -8.12 -3.72
N ASN A 202 -6.35 -6.98 -4.39
CA ASN A 202 -5.99 -5.70 -3.79
C ASN A 202 -7.20 -4.79 -3.57
N ILE A 203 -8.42 -5.32 -3.72
CA ILE A 203 -9.66 -4.58 -3.48
C ILE A 203 -10.35 -5.29 -2.33
N LEU A 204 -10.47 -4.58 -1.21
CA LEU A 204 -11.03 -5.12 0.02
C LEU A 204 -12.43 -4.58 0.28
N VAL A 205 -13.22 -5.39 0.98
CA VAL A 205 -14.57 -5.02 1.42
C VAL A 205 -14.77 -5.32 2.90
N ASN A 206 -15.66 -4.56 3.54
CA ASN A 206 -16.06 -4.77 4.92
C ASN A 206 -17.58 -4.99 5.05
N SER A 207 -18.05 -5.33 6.24
CA SER A 207 -19.46 -5.58 6.56
C SER A 207 -20.35 -4.34 6.47
N GLN A 208 -19.77 -3.15 6.39
CA GLN A 208 -20.48 -1.89 6.14
C GLN A 208 -20.67 -1.61 4.64
N GLY A 209 -20.06 -2.42 3.77
CA GLY A 209 -20.10 -2.23 2.32
C GLY A 209 -19.07 -1.23 1.80
N ASP A 210 -18.08 -0.83 2.62
CA ASP A 210 -16.98 -0.01 2.14
C ASP A 210 -16.08 -0.84 1.23
N VAL A 211 -15.72 -0.26 0.08
CA VAL A 211 -14.83 -0.87 -0.90
C VAL A 211 -13.58 -0.01 -1.02
N LYS A 212 -12.41 -0.60 -0.75
CA LYS A 212 -11.15 0.14 -0.67
C LYS A 212 -10.02 -0.60 -1.37
N ILE A 213 -9.14 0.15 -2.05
CA ILE A 213 -7.91 -0.41 -2.59
C ILE A 213 -6.82 -0.50 -1.51
N CYS A 214 -5.97 -1.50 -1.62
CA CYS A 214 -4.81 -1.72 -0.76
C CYS A 214 -3.57 -2.10 -1.57
N ASP A 215 -2.47 -2.29 -0.86
CA ASP A 215 -1.17 -2.71 -1.38
C ASP A 215 -0.47 -1.71 -2.33
N PHE A 216 0.13 -0.70 -1.72
CA PHE A 216 0.96 0.29 -2.40
C PHE A 216 2.42 -0.17 -2.56
N GLY A 217 2.72 -1.47 -2.41
CA GLY A 217 4.07 -2.01 -2.56
C GLY A 217 4.65 -1.77 -3.95
N ALA A 218 3.79 -1.83 -4.97
CA ALA A 218 4.14 -1.49 -6.35
C ALA A 218 3.92 -0.02 -6.68
N ALA A 219 3.44 0.85 -5.79
CA ALA A 219 3.10 2.22 -6.18
C ALA A 219 4.32 3.06 -6.58
N LYS A 220 4.14 3.96 -7.54
CA LYS A 220 5.18 4.90 -7.99
C LYS A 220 4.66 6.33 -8.03
N ARG A 221 5.46 7.29 -7.55
CA ARG A 221 5.17 8.73 -7.71
C ARG A 221 5.19 9.13 -9.18
N ILE A 222 4.26 10.00 -9.57
CA ILE A 222 4.23 10.67 -10.87
C ILE A 222 5.22 11.84 -10.77
N ASP A 223 6.42 11.71 -11.33
CA ASP A 223 7.41 12.79 -11.38
C ASP A 223 7.25 13.68 -12.62
N ASN A 224 7.43 15.00 -12.44
CA ASN A 224 7.21 16.04 -13.45
C ASN A 224 8.14 15.99 -14.69
N THR A 225 9.10 15.08 -14.70
CA THR A 225 9.96 14.79 -15.85
C THR A 225 9.47 13.52 -16.49
N TYR A 226 8.49 13.65 -17.41
CA TYR A 226 7.99 12.60 -18.30
C TYR A 226 7.69 11.25 -17.63
N ARG A 227 6.40 10.99 -17.40
CA ARG A 227 5.66 9.70 -17.51
C ARG A 227 6.48 8.43 -17.85
N ILE A 228 7.49 8.10 -17.05
CA ILE A 228 8.44 7.04 -17.38
C ILE A 228 8.76 6.26 -16.11
N ALA A 229 8.36 5.00 -16.11
CA ALA A 229 8.68 4.05 -15.07
C ALA A 229 9.09 2.74 -15.75
N SER A 230 10.24 2.18 -15.39
CA SER A 230 10.82 1.02 -16.07
C SER A 230 10.99 -0.20 -15.16
N SER A 231 10.24 -0.29 -14.04
CA SER A 231 10.32 -1.46 -13.17
C SER A 231 9.15 -2.43 -13.37
N ALA A 232 9.49 -3.70 -13.59
CA ALA A 232 8.55 -4.82 -13.55
C ALA A 232 8.11 -5.06 -12.10
N ALA A 233 6.84 -4.78 -11.79
CA ALA A 233 6.22 -5.02 -10.49
C ALA A 233 4.72 -5.25 -10.67
N GLY A 234 4.14 -6.27 -10.01
CA GLY A 234 2.72 -6.63 -10.09
C GLY A 234 2.49 -8.14 -10.35
N THR A 235 1.25 -8.61 -10.20
CA THR A 235 0.86 -9.94 -10.71
C THR A 235 0.83 -9.85 -12.24
N GLN A 236 1.67 -10.65 -12.93
CA GLN A 236 1.95 -10.53 -14.37
C GLN A 236 0.69 -10.42 -15.26
N TRP A 237 -0.41 -11.05 -14.85
CA TRP A 237 -1.67 -11.10 -15.59
C TRP A 237 -2.41 -9.76 -15.69
N TYR A 238 -2.23 -8.87 -14.72
CA TYR A 238 -2.92 -7.57 -14.67
C TYR A 238 -2.03 -6.42 -15.14
N GLN A 239 -0.81 -6.72 -15.58
CA GLN A 239 0.13 -5.72 -16.08
C GLN A 239 -0.23 -5.33 -17.50
N ALA A 240 -0.17 -4.03 -17.79
CA ALA A 240 -0.35 -3.53 -19.14
C ALA A 240 0.79 -4.02 -20.05
N PRO A 241 0.56 -4.18 -21.38
CA PRO A 241 1.58 -4.64 -22.32
C PRO A 241 2.88 -3.84 -22.25
N GLU A 242 2.78 -2.51 -22.13
CA GLU A 242 3.93 -1.62 -21.99
C GLU A 242 4.71 -1.85 -20.69
N GLN A 243 4.05 -2.27 -19.60
CA GLN A 243 4.73 -2.68 -18.37
C GLN A 243 5.49 -4.01 -18.56
N LEU A 244 4.87 -4.99 -19.21
CA LEU A 244 5.47 -6.30 -19.49
C LEU A 244 6.69 -6.20 -20.41
N MET A 245 6.61 -5.31 -21.40
CA MET A 245 7.70 -5.05 -22.34
C MET A 245 8.81 -4.16 -21.76
N GLY A 246 8.66 -3.69 -20.51
CA GLY A 246 9.61 -2.77 -19.87
C GLY A 246 9.71 -1.42 -20.58
N GLN A 247 8.67 -1.02 -21.29
CA GLN A 247 8.58 0.26 -21.99
C GLN A 247 8.15 1.37 -21.02
N ASP A 248 8.26 2.60 -21.48
CA ASP A 248 7.77 3.76 -20.75
C ASP A 248 6.24 3.73 -20.67
N TYR A 249 5.70 3.96 -19.47
CA TYR A 249 4.26 3.95 -19.24
C TYR A 249 3.78 5.06 -18.32
N SER A 250 2.49 5.34 -18.44
CA SER A 250 1.80 6.42 -17.73
C SER A 250 0.85 5.86 -16.67
N GLU A 251 0.09 6.75 -16.02
CA GLU A 251 -1.00 6.39 -15.10
C GLU A 251 -2.04 5.44 -15.72
N LYS A 252 -2.09 5.34 -17.06
CA LYS A 252 -3.01 4.48 -17.81
C LYS A 252 -2.85 2.99 -17.54
N VAL A 253 -1.72 2.54 -17.00
CA VAL A 253 -1.57 1.15 -16.56
C VAL A 253 -2.56 0.76 -15.45
N ASP A 254 -3.00 1.73 -14.62
CA ASP A 254 -4.05 1.47 -13.63
C ASP A 254 -5.43 1.30 -14.29
N ILE A 255 -5.65 1.91 -15.46
CA ILE A 255 -6.89 1.73 -16.24
C ILE A 255 -6.93 0.34 -16.87
N TRP A 256 -5.79 -0.16 -17.35
CA TRP A 256 -5.67 -1.53 -17.81
C TRP A 256 -6.00 -2.54 -16.70
N GLY A 257 -5.34 -2.42 -15.54
CA GLY A 257 -5.61 -3.29 -14.38
C GLY A 257 -7.05 -3.17 -13.89
N PHE A 258 -7.61 -1.95 -13.89
CA PHE A 258 -9.03 -1.71 -13.60
C PHE A 258 -9.94 -2.45 -14.58
N GLY A 259 -9.64 -2.42 -15.87
CA GLY A 259 -10.41 -3.11 -16.88
C GLY A 259 -10.48 -4.61 -16.65
N LEU A 260 -9.32 -5.26 -16.58
CA LEU A 260 -9.22 -6.70 -16.29
C LEU A 260 -9.89 -7.07 -14.96
N THR A 261 -9.81 -6.21 -13.95
CA THR A 261 -10.53 -6.36 -12.69
C THR A 261 -12.04 -6.37 -12.91
N LEU A 262 -12.60 -5.38 -13.63
CA LEU A 262 -14.05 -5.35 -13.88
C LEU A 262 -14.51 -6.58 -14.65
N TRP A 263 -13.73 -7.01 -15.64
CA TRP A 263 -14.04 -8.20 -16.41
C TRP A 263 -14.09 -9.45 -15.53
N GLU A 264 -13.08 -9.67 -14.71
CA GLU A 264 -13.05 -10.77 -13.75
C GLU A 264 -14.24 -10.73 -12.79
N LEU A 265 -14.56 -9.55 -12.26
CA LEU A 265 -15.69 -9.39 -11.35
C LEU A 265 -17.04 -9.58 -12.03
N ALA A 266 -17.13 -9.51 -13.37
CA ALA A 266 -18.36 -9.85 -14.09
C ALA A 266 -18.44 -11.33 -14.47
N MET A 267 -17.33 -11.92 -14.93
CA MET A 267 -17.31 -13.26 -15.54
C MET A 267 -16.87 -14.36 -14.58
N GLY A 268 -16.24 -13.99 -13.47
CA GLY A 268 -15.54 -14.91 -12.58
C GLY A 268 -14.05 -15.00 -12.91
N PRO A 269 -13.30 -15.83 -12.15
CA PRO A 269 -11.84 -15.87 -12.18
C PRO A 269 -11.28 -15.99 -13.59
N ILE A 270 -10.33 -15.13 -13.94
CA ILE A 270 -9.57 -15.27 -15.19
C ILE A 270 -8.79 -16.58 -15.14
N HIS A 271 -9.06 -17.48 -16.09
CA HIS A 271 -8.28 -18.68 -16.31
C HIS A 271 -7.05 -18.35 -17.17
N GLU A 272 -5.88 -18.88 -16.81
CA GLU A 272 -4.59 -18.62 -17.49
C GLU A 272 -4.65 -18.83 -19.02
N GLU A 273 -5.49 -19.76 -19.47
CA GLU A 273 -5.69 -20.06 -20.90
C GLU A 273 -6.24 -18.87 -21.70
N TYR A 274 -6.98 -17.96 -21.06
CA TYR A 274 -7.60 -16.82 -21.72
C TYR A 274 -6.57 -15.72 -22.04
N LEU A 275 -5.59 -15.48 -21.16
CA LEU A 275 -4.61 -14.41 -21.33
C LEU A 275 -3.38 -14.82 -22.17
N ASN A 276 -3.08 -16.12 -22.24
CA ASN A 276 -1.93 -16.62 -23.02
C ASN A 276 -2.07 -16.44 -24.54
N GLY A 277 -3.26 -16.04 -25.03
CA GLY A 277 -3.54 -15.85 -26.45
C GLY A 277 -3.30 -14.44 -26.99
N PHE A 278 -3.13 -13.43 -26.14
CA PHE A 278 -3.19 -12.03 -26.56
C PHE A 278 -1.82 -11.36 -26.60
N SER A 279 -1.47 -10.77 -27.76
CA SER A 279 -0.21 -10.05 -28.00
C SER A 279 -0.35 -8.53 -27.94
N SER A 280 -1.58 -8.01 -27.94
CA SER A 280 -1.89 -6.58 -27.95
C SER A 280 -3.26 -6.28 -27.34
N TYR A 281 -3.50 -5.00 -26.99
CA TYR A 281 -4.78 -4.52 -26.42
C TYR A 281 -5.98 -4.76 -27.35
N GLU A 282 -5.76 -4.84 -28.67
CA GLU A 282 -6.80 -4.96 -29.70
C GLU A 282 -7.39 -6.37 -29.77
N GLU A 283 -6.69 -7.36 -29.20
CA GLU A 283 -7.07 -8.76 -29.30
C GLU A 283 -8.00 -9.20 -28.15
N ILE A 284 -7.97 -8.48 -27.02
CA ILE A 284 -8.85 -8.75 -25.88
C ILE A 284 -10.25 -8.24 -26.22
N THR A 285 -11.13 -9.16 -26.57
CA THR A 285 -12.55 -8.88 -26.82
C THR A 285 -13.39 -9.65 -25.81
N VAL A 286 -14.32 -8.94 -25.17
CA VAL A 286 -15.25 -9.53 -24.21
C VAL A 286 -16.62 -9.55 -24.87
N ASP A 287 -17.24 -10.73 -24.96
CA ASP A 287 -18.62 -10.80 -25.44
C ASP A 287 -19.55 -10.06 -24.45
N PRO A 288 -20.61 -9.39 -24.93
CA PRO A 288 -21.59 -8.75 -24.07
C PRO A 288 -22.06 -9.70 -22.95
N ILE A 289 -22.04 -9.21 -21.72
CA ILE A 289 -22.33 -10.02 -20.54
C ILE A 289 -23.83 -9.99 -20.27
N ASP A 290 -24.48 -11.15 -20.28
CA ASP A 290 -25.91 -11.26 -20.03
C ASP A 290 -26.29 -10.65 -18.66
N GLY A 291 -27.30 -9.76 -18.67
CA GLY A 291 -27.78 -9.07 -17.48
C GLY A 291 -27.02 -7.79 -17.13
N TYR A 292 -26.00 -7.41 -17.89
CA TYR A 292 -25.31 -6.12 -17.77
C TYR A 292 -25.88 -5.10 -18.78
N PRO A 293 -26.00 -3.81 -18.39
CA PRO A 293 -26.38 -2.78 -19.34
C PRO A 293 -25.27 -2.56 -20.36
N GLU A 294 -25.66 -2.22 -21.60
CA GLU A 294 -24.75 -2.01 -22.73
C GLU A 294 -23.60 -1.06 -22.38
N SER A 295 -23.89 0.05 -21.67
CA SER A 295 -22.87 1.00 -21.25
C SER A 295 -21.79 0.41 -20.31
N LEU A 296 -22.15 -0.56 -19.46
CA LEU A 296 -21.16 -1.22 -18.59
C LEU A 296 -20.43 -2.32 -19.35
N ALA A 297 -21.11 -3.04 -20.23
CA ALA A 297 -20.45 -3.97 -21.14
C ALA A 297 -19.42 -3.24 -22.01
N GLU A 298 -19.78 -2.09 -22.59
CA GLU A 298 -18.87 -1.21 -23.35
C GLU A 298 -17.68 -0.73 -22.53
N LEU A 299 -17.88 -0.37 -21.25
CA LEU A 299 -16.80 0.01 -20.35
C LEU A 299 -15.87 -1.17 -20.04
N ILE A 300 -16.42 -2.39 -19.94
CA ILE A 300 -15.66 -3.62 -19.72
C ILE A 300 -14.98 -4.09 -21.03
N THR A 301 -15.39 -3.61 -22.19
CA THR A 301 -14.80 -4.05 -23.46
C THR A 301 -13.87 -3.01 -24.08
N ASN A 302 -13.95 -1.75 -23.66
CA ASN A 302 -13.21 -0.63 -24.25
C ASN A 302 -12.46 0.18 -23.17
N TRP A 303 -11.16 -0.08 -23.01
CA TRP A 303 -10.26 0.63 -22.09
C TRP A 303 -8.94 1.04 -22.74
#